data_AF-A0AAD5BLX5-F1
#
_entry.id   AF-A0AAD5BLX5-F1
#
_cell.length_a   1.000
_cell.length_b   1.000
_cell.length_c   1.000
_cell.angle_alpha   90.00
_cell.angle_beta   90.00
_cell.angle_gamma   90.00
#
_symmetry.space_group_name_H-M   'P 1'
#
loop_
_entity.id
_entity.type
_entity.pdbx_description
1 polymer ?
#
loop_
_entity_poly.entity_id
_entity_poly.type
_entity_poly.pdbx_seq_one_letter_code
_entity_poly.pdbx_strand_id
1 'polypeptide(L)'
;MRAIASKLQYSNWSIASDSCRRGSGLNNTVTYDGDGLMEIGSNVTCNCTATICHISRIQLKGLNLSGVLPEEFINLTYLTEIDLSRNYINGTIPSIFSRLSVSILSLLGNRLSGSIPEEIGGISTLEELVLEDNLLGGPLPQNLGRLSRLRRFLASANNFTGTIPESYGRLTNLED
;
A
#
# COMPACT_ATOMS: atom_id res chain seq x y z
N MET A 1 8.65 10.07 5.92
CA MET A 1 8.16 9.34 7.11
C MET A 1 7.34 10.17 8.07
N ARG A 2 7.83 11.29 8.63
CA ARG A 2 7.00 12.15 9.52
C ARG A 2 5.68 12.62 8.89
N ALA A 3 5.71 13.02 7.62
CA ALA A 3 4.49 13.42 6.89
C ALA A 3 3.48 12.26 6.79
N ILE A 4 3.94 11.07 6.37
CA ILE A 4 3.13 9.84 6.30
C ILE A 4 2.54 9.52 7.67
N ALA A 5 3.35 9.55 8.73
CA ALA A 5 2.91 9.32 10.11
C ALA A 5 1.83 10.30 10.56
N SER A 6 2.00 11.58 10.24
CA SER A 6 1.01 12.61 10.56
C SER A 6 -0.33 12.36 9.86
N LYS A 7 -0.33 11.91 8.60
CA LYS A 7 -1.54 11.61 7.83
C LYS A 7 -2.28 10.37 8.33
N LEU A 8 -1.52 9.37 8.77
CA LEU A 8 -2.03 8.15 9.41
C LEU A 8 -2.31 8.31 10.92
N GLN A 9 -2.17 9.54 11.44
CA GLN A 9 -2.32 9.88 12.87
C GLN A 9 -1.52 8.95 13.80
N TYR A 10 -0.39 8.45 13.32
CA TYR A 10 0.46 7.49 14.02
C TYR A 10 1.61 8.20 14.71
N SER A 11 1.42 8.58 15.98
CA SER A 11 2.41 9.32 16.76
C SER A 11 3.63 8.49 17.18
N ASN A 12 3.52 7.16 17.19
CA ASN A 12 4.60 6.25 17.57
C ASN A 12 5.65 6.04 16.47
N TRP A 13 5.56 6.75 15.35
CA TRP A 13 6.53 6.62 14.25
C TRP A 13 7.82 7.42 14.52
N SER A 14 8.73 6.88 15.33
CA SER A 14 10.09 7.44 15.47
C SER A 14 11.08 6.71 14.58
N ILE A 15 11.11 7.00 13.27
CA ILE A 15 12.33 6.72 12.49
C ILE A 15 13.31 7.83 12.83
N ALA A 16 14.04 7.63 13.93
CA ALA A 16 15.16 8.47 14.33
C ALA A 16 16.44 7.66 14.14
N SER A 17 17.34 8.18 13.29
CA SER A 17 18.70 7.69 12.97
C SER A 17 18.83 6.55 11.95
N ASP A 18 19.94 6.60 11.20
CA ASP A 18 20.36 5.69 10.12
C ASP A 18 20.20 4.22 10.49
N SER A 19 19.09 3.60 10.06
CA SER A 19 18.81 2.19 10.29
C SER A 19 19.93 1.27 9.77
N CYS A 20 20.63 1.69 8.71
CA CYS A 20 21.68 0.92 8.05
C CYS A 20 23.04 0.87 8.79
N ARG A 21 23.21 1.57 9.93
CA ARG A 21 24.47 1.57 10.73
C ARG A 21 24.36 0.94 12.13
N ARG A 22 23.38 0.03 12.34
CA ARG A 22 22.91 -0.44 13.67
C ARG A 22 21.99 0.58 14.38
N GLY A 23 21.20 1.32 13.59
CA GLY A 23 20.14 2.17 14.11
C GLY A 23 18.89 1.36 14.46
N SER A 24 18.09 1.87 15.37
CA SER A 24 16.87 1.24 15.87
C SER A 24 15.75 1.23 14.84
N GLY A 25 15.08 0.08 14.74
CA GLY A 25 13.79 -0.06 14.07
C GLY A 25 12.67 0.72 14.73
N LEU A 26 11.48 0.74 14.13
CA LEU A 26 10.25 1.33 14.70
C LEU A 26 9.92 0.88 16.14
N ASN A 27 10.55 -0.19 16.63
CA ASN A 27 10.43 -0.72 17.98
C ASN A 27 11.78 -1.12 18.62
N ASN A 28 12.92 -0.50 18.23
CA ASN A 28 14.27 -0.88 18.70
C ASN A 28 14.71 -2.33 18.37
N THR A 29 13.98 -3.07 17.56
CA THR A 29 14.36 -4.39 17.08
C THR A 29 14.75 -4.32 15.61
N VAL A 30 15.95 -4.81 15.31
CA VAL A 30 16.41 -5.09 13.95
C VAL A 30 16.40 -6.60 13.80
N THR A 31 15.54 -7.09 12.91
CA THR A 31 15.50 -8.49 12.50
C THR A 31 15.93 -8.58 11.05
N TYR A 32 16.54 -9.69 10.66
CA TYR A 32 16.85 -9.96 9.25
C TYR A 32 15.83 -10.97 8.77
N ASP A 33 15.18 -10.72 7.64
CA ASP A 33 14.37 -11.75 7.01
C ASP A 33 15.26 -12.87 6.44
N GLY A 34 14.65 -14.00 6.07
CA GLY A 34 15.37 -15.15 5.50
C GLY A 34 16.10 -14.87 4.18
N ASP A 35 15.89 -13.69 3.59
CA ASP A 35 16.46 -13.23 2.33
C ASP A 35 17.60 -12.19 2.52
N GLY A 36 17.95 -11.86 3.78
CA GLY A 36 19.05 -10.94 4.10
C GLY A 36 18.69 -9.45 4.07
N LEU A 37 17.40 -9.10 4.06
CA LEU A 37 16.92 -7.72 4.17
C LEU A 37 16.72 -7.32 5.63
N MET A 38 16.94 -6.03 5.94
CA MET A 38 16.85 -5.49 7.30
C MET A 38 15.41 -5.01 7.60
N GLU A 39 14.77 -5.64 8.59
CA GLU A 39 13.47 -5.24 9.13
C GLU A 39 13.66 -4.17 10.23
N ILE A 40 12.98 -3.03 10.09
CA ILE A 40 13.13 -1.85 10.95
C ILE A 40 11.87 -1.72 11.79
N GLY A 41 11.82 -2.54 12.85
CA GLY A 41 10.55 -2.87 13.51
C GLY A 41 9.69 -3.70 12.57
N SER A 42 8.83 -4.57 13.10
CA SER A 42 8.06 -5.58 12.35
C SER A 42 7.16 -5.08 11.20
N ASN A 43 7.16 -3.77 10.91
CA ASN A 43 6.18 -3.09 10.10
C ASN A 43 6.78 -2.21 8.99
N VAL A 44 8.11 -2.01 8.93
CA VAL A 44 8.78 -1.27 7.83
C VAL A 44 10.07 -1.98 7.47
N THR A 45 10.26 -2.28 6.18
CA THR A 45 11.49 -2.86 5.66
C THR A 45 12.26 -1.83 4.83
N CYS A 46 13.58 -1.79 4.97
CA CYS A 46 14.46 -1.02 4.08
C CYS A 46 15.49 -1.90 3.38
N ASN A 47 15.77 -1.56 2.13
CA ASN A 47 16.99 -1.98 1.44
C ASN A 47 18.10 -0.96 1.73
N CYS A 48 19.23 -1.42 2.27
CA CYS A 48 20.35 -0.57 2.63
C CYS A 48 21.38 -0.50 1.51
N THR A 49 21.66 0.72 1.01
CA THR A 49 22.85 0.97 0.17
C THR A 49 23.86 1.78 0.99
N ALA A 50 24.94 1.12 1.42
CA ALA A 50 25.87 1.66 2.41
C ALA A 50 25.17 2.13 3.70
N THR A 51 24.90 3.44 3.85
CA THR A 51 24.24 4.02 5.03
C THR A 51 22.81 4.48 4.78
N ILE A 52 22.34 4.44 3.53
CA ILE A 52 21.02 4.98 3.15
C ILE A 52 19.98 3.86 3.23
N CYS A 53 18.93 4.06 4.02
CA CYS A 53 17.73 3.21 3.96
C CYS A 53 16.85 3.64 2.78
N HIS A 54 16.61 2.71 1.86
CA HIS A 54 15.58 2.79 0.85
C HIS A 54 14.38 1.95 1.30
N ILE A 55 13.32 2.61 1.77
CA ILE A 55 12.12 1.90 2.24
C ILE A 55 11.51 1.11 1.10
N SER A 56 11.38 -0.20 1.30
CA SER A 56 10.86 -1.15 0.31
C SER A 56 9.49 -1.70 0.67
N ARG A 57 9.17 -1.81 1.96
CA ARG A 57 7.86 -2.32 2.42
C ARG A 57 7.36 -1.54 3.62
N ILE A 58 6.06 -1.27 3.64
CA ILE A 58 5.35 -0.69 4.79
C ILE A 58 4.16 -1.62 5.10
N GLN A 59 4.19 -2.25 6.27
CA GLN A 59 3.22 -3.24 6.74
C GLN A 59 2.66 -2.81 8.10
N LEU A 60 1.65 -1.95 8.09
CA LEU A 60 1.05 -1.34 9.29
C LEU A 60 -0.33 -1.92 9.59
N LYS A 61 -0.46 -3.24 9.50
CA LYS A 61 -1.72 -3.95 9.70
C LYS A 61 -2.19 -3.92 11.16
N GLY A 62 -3.46 -3.62 11.40
CA GLY A 62 -4.06 -3.81 12.73
C GLY A 62 -3.52 -2.87 13.81
N LEU A 63 -3.04 -1.69 13.45
CA LEU A 63 -2.42 -0.75 14.41
C LEU A 63 -3.38 0.36 14.86
N ASN A 64 -4.68 0.18 14.63
CA ASN A 64 -5.72 1.19 14.89
C ASN A 64 -5.42 2.55 14.23
N LEU A 65 -4.76 2.54 13.07
CA LEU A 65 -4.44 3.77 12.34
C LEU A 65 -5.73 4.48 11.92
N SER A 66 -5.70 5.81 11.94
CA SER A 66 -6.80 6.67 11.52
C SER A 66 -6.30 7.78 10.59
N GLY A 67 -7.18 8.69 10.17
CA GLY A 67 -6.83 9.71 9.19
C GLY A 67 -6.95 9.18 7.76
N VAL A 68 -6.09 9.66 6.85
CA VAL A 68 -6.24 9.48 5.40
C VAL A 68 -5.01 8.83 4.76
N LEU A 69 -5.20 8.25 3.58
CA LEU A 69 -4.10 7.73 2.76
C LEU A 69 -3.10 8.85 2.41
N PRO A 70 -1.81 8.73 2.80
CA PRO A 70 -0.79 9.75 2.53
C PRO A 70 -0.33 9.72 1.07
N GLU A 71 -0.44 10.85 0.38
CA GLU A 71 0.11 11.00 -0.99
C GLU A 71 1.64 10.90 -1.00
N GLU A 72 2.30 11.19 0.13
CA GLU A 72 3.74 11.19 0.27
C GLU A 72 4.39 9.80 0.09
N PHE A 73 3.60 8.72 0.00
CA PHE A 73 4.12 7.42 -0.43
C PHE A 73 4.79 7.47 -1.80
N ILE A 74 4.39 8.38 -2.70
CA ILE A 74 5.03 8.54 -4.01
C ILE A 74 6.50 8.95 -3.93
N ASN A 75 6.94 9.50 -2.79
CA ASN A 75 8.33 9.89 -2.58
C ASN A 75 9.22 8.70 -2.17
N LEU A 76 8.64 7.54 -1.89
CA LEU A 76 9.35 6.31 -1.55
C LEU A 76 9.56 5.49 -2.82
N THR A 77 10.55 5.86 -3.63
CA THR A 77 10.73 5.32 -4.99
C THR A 77 11.16 3.84 -5.05
N TYR A 78 11.52 3.25 -3.92
CA TYR A 78 11.89 1.83 -3.79
C TYR A 78 10.76 0.99 -3.19
N LEU A 79 9.60 1.62 -2.89
CA LEU A 79 8.48 0.96 -2.25
C LEU A 79 7.85 -0.05 -3.20
N THR A 80 7.83 -1.29 -2.75
CA THR A 80 7.25 -2.45 -3.45
C THR A 80 5.96 -2.91 -2.80
N GLU A 81 5.74 -2.61 -1.52
CA GLU A 81 4.58 -3.09 -0.77
C GLU A 81 4.05 -2.04 0.19
N ILE A 82 2.72 -1.87 0.15
CA ILE A 82 1.94 -1.13 1.13
C ILE A 82 0.85 -2.06 1.65
N ASP A 83 0.93 -2.46 2.91
CA ASP A 83 -0.15 -3.11 3.65
C ASP A 83 -0.60 -2.21 4.80
N LEU A 84 -1.81 -1.64 4.67
CA LEU A 84 -2.49 -0.85 5.69
C LEU A 84 -3.77 -1.54 6.19
N SER A 85 -3.85 -2.86 6.06
CA SER A 85 -5.06 -3.63 6.32
C SER A 85 -5.53 -3.53 7.77
N ARG A 86 -6.85 -3.66 7.98
CA ARG A 86 -7.50 -3.75 9.30
C ARG A 86 -7.18 -2.54 10.18
N ASN A 87 -7.42 -1.35 9.66
CA ASN A 87 -7.28 -0.09 10.38
C ASN A 87 -8.60 0.72 10.28
N TYR A 88 -8.56 1.99 10.68
CA TYR A 88 -9.69 2.91 10.62
C TYR A 88 -9.43 4.07 9.64
N ILE A 89 -8.60 3.86 8.62
CA ILE A 89 -8.25 4.88 7.62
C ILE A 89 -9.50 5.23 6.81
N ASN A 90 -9.74 6.52 6.61
CA ASN A 90 -10.89 7.07 5.90
C ASN A 90 -10.45 7.94 4.72
N GLY A 91 -11.44 8.58 4.08
CA GLY A 91 -11.21 9.38 2.87
C GLY A 91 -11.19 8.50 1.62
N THR A 92 -10.60 9.00 0.54
CA THR A 92 -10.58 8.36 -0.78
C THR A 92 -9.21 7.77 -1.10
N ILE A 93 -9.16 6.85 -2.07
CA ILE A 93 -7.89 6.42 -2.67
C ILE A 93 -7.34 7.58 -3.52
N PRO A 94 -6.11 8.09 -3.28
CA PRO A 94 -5.55 9.19 -4.06
C PRO A 94 -5.21 8.75 -5.48
N SER A 95 -5.65 9.49 -6.50
CA SER A 95 -5.31 9.19 -7.90
C SER A 95 -3.80 9.23 -8.17
N ILE A 96 -3.04 9.98 -7.37
CA ILE A 96 -1.58 10.07 -7.45
C ILE A 96 -0.88 8.74 -7.13
N PHE A 97 -1.58 7.78 -6.50
CA PHE A 97 -1.05 6.42 -6.27
C PHE A 97 -0.74 5.69 -7.58
N SER A 98 -1.32 6.13 -8.70
CA SER A 98 -0.94 5.72 -10.06
C SER A 98 0.56 5.85 -10.38
N ARG A 99 1.28 6.70 -9.63
CA ARG A 99 2.73 6.92 -9.77
C ARG A 99 3.59 6.00 -8.90
N LEU A 100 2.97 5.17 -8.07
CA LEU A 100 3.69 4.17 -7.29
C LEU A 100 4.20 3.05 -8.19
N SER A 101 5.24 2.35 -7.72
CA SER A 101 5.81 1.15 -8.36
C SER A 101 5.71 -0.05 -7.42
N VAL A 102 4.54 -0.23 -6.80
CA VAL A 102 4.27 -1.32 -5.86
C VAL A 102 3.77 -2.58 -6.57
N SER A 103 4.12 -3.75 -6.05
CA SER A 103 3.51 -5.04 -6.42
C SER A 103 2.29 -5.35 -5.56
N ILE A 104 2.28 -4.91 -4.29
CA ILE A 104 1.18 -5.17 -3.36
C ILE A 104 0.64 -3.85 -2.81
N LEU A 105 -0.66 -3.62 -2.98
CA LEU A 105 -1.43 -2.57 -2.33
C LEU A 105 -2.61 -3.19 -1.59
N SER A 106 -2.47 -3.37 -0.28
CA SER A 106 -3.53 -3.89 0.59
C SER A 106 -4.10 -2.80 1.49
N LEU A 107 -5.39 -2.53 1.31
CA LEU A 107 -6.20 -1.57 2.06
C LEU A 107 -7.42 -2.24 2.72
N LEU A 108 -7.44 -3.57 2.75
CA LEU A 108 -8.47 -4.43 3.36
C LEU A 108 -8.95 -3.89 4.71
N GLY A 109 -10.26 -3.87 4.97
CA GLY A 109 -10.79 -3.63 6.32
C GLY A 109 -10.46 -2.22 6.83
N ASN A 110 -10.88 -1.20 6.09
CA ASN A 110 -10.74 0.21 6.44
C ASN A 110 -12.10 0.93 6.26
N ARG A 111 -12.10 2.25 6.30
CA ARG A 111 -13.30 3.10 6.11
C ARG A 111 -13.16 3.99 4.88
N LEU A 112 -12.44 3.50 3.86
CA LEU A 112 -12.24 4.24 2.61
C LEU A 112 -13.55 4.36 1.85
N SER A 113 -13.81 5.52 1.26
CA SER A 113 -15.03 5.82 0.51
C SER A 113 -14.71 6.48 -0.83
N GLY A 114 -15.75 6.82 -1.59
CA GLY A 114 -15.58 7.28 -2.98
C GLY A 114 -15.30 6.13 -3.94
N SER A 115 -14.92 6.44 -5.18
CA SER A 115 -14.60 5.44 -6.21
C SER A 115 -13.12 5.06 -6.22
N ILE A 116 -12.82 3.90 -6.81
CA ILE A 116 -11.44 3.59 -7.20
C ILE A 116 -11.08 4.53 -8.37
N PRO A 117 -10.01 5.35 -8.29
CA PRO A 117 -9.59 6.20 -9.39
C PRO A 117 -9.21 5.39 -10.63
N GLU A 118 -9.58 5.88 -11.81
CA GLU A 118 -9.18 5.27 -13.10
C GLU A 118 -7.66 5.21 -13.26
N GLU A 119 -6.93 6.14 -12.64
CA GLU A 119 -5.49 6.22 -12.69
C GLU A 119 -4.79 5.04 -12.02
N ILE A 120 -5.46 4.27 -11.14
CA ILE A 120 -4.87 3.07 -10.52
C ILE A 120 -4.41 2.06 -11.57
N GLY A 121 -5.01 2.04 -12.76
CA GLY A 121 -4.50 1.27 -13.91
C GLY A 121 -3.11 1.67 -14.43
N GLY A 122 -2.50 2.72 -13.86
CA GLY A 122 -1.14 3.18 -14.14
C GLY A 122 -0.04 2.46 -13.33
N ILE A 123 -0.40 1.74 -12.25
CA ILE A 123 0.55 1.00 -11.40
C ILE A 123 0.97 -0.30 -12.11
N SER A 124 1.74 -0.20 -13.18
CA SER A 124 2.06 -1.34 -14.08
C SER A 124 2.76 -2.53 -13.41
N THR A 125 3.31 -2.33 -12.21
CA THR A 125 3.95 -3.36 -11.39
C THR A 125 2.99 -4.13 -10.49
N LEU A 126 1.73 -3.70 -10.37
CA LEU A 126 0.79 -4.22 -9.38
C LEU A 126 0.41 -5.68 -9.69
N GLU A 127 0.58 -6.52 -8.68
CA GLU A 127 0.24 -7.94 -8.68
C GLU A 127 -0.97 -8.21 -7.77
N GLU A 128 -1.10 -7.45 -6.69
CA GLU A 128 -2.19 -7.63 -5.72
C GLU A 128 -2.80 -6.29 -5.33
N LEU A 129 -4.10 -6.17 -5.58
CA LEU A 129 -4.93 -5.05 -5.16
C LEU A 129 -6.04 -5.57 -4.24
N VAL A 130 -5.92 -5.32 -2.94
CA VAL A 130 -6.86 -5.79 -1.93
C VAL A 130 -7.59 -4.61 -1.31
N LEU A 131 -8.88 -4.48 -1.62
CA LEU A 131 -9.75 -3.37 -1.24
C LEU A 131 -10.99 -3.83 -0.46
N GLU A 132 -11.08 -5.11 -0.12
CA GLU A 132 -12.27 -5.66 0.54
C GLU A 132 -12.59 -4.97 1.86
N ASP A 133 -13.85 -5.05 2.29
CA ASP A 133 -14.32 -4.54 3.58
C ASP A 133 -14.00 -3.05 3.77
N ASN A 134 -14.56 -2.25 2.88
CA ASN A 134 -14.47 -0.79 2.87
C ASN A 134 -15.84 -0.19 2.52
N LEU A 135 -15.91 1.14 2.35
CA LEU A 135 -17.10 1.88 1.95
C LEU A 135 -16.96 2.44 0.52
N LEU A 136 -16.11 1.84 -0.32
CA LEU A 136 -15.88 2.28 -1.69
C LEU A 136 -17.15 2.04 -2.53
N GLY A 137 -17.38 2.88 -3.53
CA GLY A 137 -18.54 2.77 -4.41
C GLY A 137 -18.29 3.29 -5.82
N GLY A 138 -19.37 3.50 -6.57
CA GLY A 138 -19.27 3.84 -7.98
C GLY A 138 -18.83 2.64 -8.85
N PRO A 139 -18.60 2.86 -10.16
CA PRO A 139 -18.19 1.80 -11.06
C PRO A 139 -16.75 1.35 -10.83
N LEU A 140 -16.48 0.08 -11.14
CA LEU A 140 -15.12 -0.44 -11.25
C LEU A 140 -14.40 0.24 -12.43
N PRO A 141 -13.16 0.72 -12.25
CA PRO A 141 -12.45 1.47 -13.28
C PRO A 141 -12.04 0.57 -14.45
N GLN A 142 -12.24 1.06 -15.68
CA GLN A 142 -11.90 0.29 -16.88
C GLN A 142 -10.38 0.08 -17.03
N ASN A 143 -9.58 1.04 -16.57
CA ASN A 143 -8.13 1.00 -16.70
C ASN A 143 -7.46 -0.07 -15.84
N LEU A 144 -8.13 -0.66 -14.84
CA LEU A 144 -7.59 -1.81 -14.13
C LEU A 144 -7.29 -2.99 -15.08
N GLY A 145 -8.03 -3.12 -16.19
CA GLY A 145 -7.75 -4.10 -17.25
C GLY A 145 -6.41 -3.91 -17.99
N ARG A 146 -5.65 -2.85 -17.70
CA ARG A 146 -4.29 -2.62 -18.22
C ARG A 146 -3.20 -3.27 -17.37
N LEU A 147 -3.52 -3.70 -16.15
CA LEU A 147 -2.57 -4.25 -15.19
C LEU A 147 -2.23 -5.71 -15.53
N SER A 148 -1.37 -5.91 -16.53
CA SER A 148 -1.05 -7.25 -17.03
C SER A 148 -0.37 -8.18 -16.02
N ARG A 149 0.14 -7.64 -14.91
CA ARG A 149 0.73 -8.41 -13.80
C ARG A 149 -0.25 -8.72 -12.67
N LEU A 150 -1.47 -8.17 -12.71
CA LEU A 150 -2.44 -8.34 -11.64
C LEU A 150 -2.87 -9.80 -11.55
N ARG A 151 -2.64 -10.38 -10.37
CA ARG A 151 -2.97 -11.76 -10.01
C ARG A 151 -4.13 -11.84 -9.03
N ARG A 152 -4.25 -10.86 -8.13
CA ARG A 152 -5.32 -10.83 -7.13
C ARG A 152 -6.01 -9.48 -7.14
N PHE A 153 -7.33 -9.47 -7.37
CA PHE A 153 -8.15 -8.29 -7.26
C PHE A 153 -9.36 -8.55 -6.36
N LEU A 154 -9.20 -8.23 -5.09
CA LEU A 154 -10.20 -8.51 -4.08
C LEU A 154 -10.92 -7.21 -3.70
N ALA A 155 -12.18 -7.08 -4.12
CA ALA A 155 -12.98 -5.86 -3.97
C ALA A 155 -14.36 -6.13 -3.32
N SER A 156 -14.53 -7.29 -2.71
CA SER A 156 -15.77 -7.71 -2.03
C SER A 156 -16.12 -6.80 -0.85
N ALA A 157 -17.33 -6.90 -0.30
CA ALA A 157 -17.76 -6.13 0.87
C ALA A 157 -17.52 -4.60 0.74
N ASN A 158 -17.97 -4.05 -0.39
CA ASN A 158 -17.98 -2.61 -0.70
C ASN A 158 -19.36 -2.24 -1.30
N ASN A 159 -19.54 -0.98 -1.67
CA ASN A 159 -20.76 -0.43 -2.27
C ASN A 159 -20.59 -0.12 -3.77
N PHE A 160 -19.83 -0.94 -4.49
CA PHE A 160 -19.61 -0.78 -5.94
C PHE A 160 -20.92 -0.93 -6.72
N THR A 161 -21.04 -0.17 -7.81
CA THR A 161 -22.19 -0.19 -8.72
C THR A 161 -21.74 -0.45 -10.15
N GLY A 162 -22.69 -0.60 -11.08
CA GLY A 162 -22.37 -0.85 -12.48
C GLY A 162 -22.00 -2.31 -12.76
N THR A 163 -21.27 -2.54 -13.85
CA THR A 163 -20.87 -3.87 -14.32
C THR A 163 -19.37 -4.08 -14.20
N ILE A 164 -18.93 -5.34 -14.24
CA ILE A 164 -17.52 -5.67 -14.41
C ILE A 164 -17.08 -5.17 -15.80
N PRO A 165 -16.03 -4.34 -15.91
CA PRO A 165 -15.55 -3.83 -17.20
C PRO A 165 -15.06 -4.96 -18.11
N GLU A 166 -15.43 -4.90 -19.40
CA GLU A 166 -14.96 -5.88 -20.40
C GLU A 166 -13.43 -5.94 -20.52
N SER A 167 -12.75 -4.83 -20.22
CA SER A 167 -11.29 -4.75 -20.19
C SER A 167 -10.65 -5.75 -19.21
N TYR A 168 -11.39 -6.25 -18.22
CA TYR A 168 -10.86 -7.21 -17.25
C TYR A 168 -10.65 -8.58 -17.87
N GLY A 169 -11.31 -8.88 -19.00
CA GLY A 169 -11.01 -10.07 -19.82
C GLY A 169 -9.58 -10.09 -20.38
N ARG A 170 -8.83 -8.99 -20.28
CA ARG A 170 -7.41 -8.91 -20.66
C ARG A 170 -6.45 -9.30 -19.55
N LEU A 171 -6.94 -9.46 -18.31
CA LEU A 171 -6.15 -9.81 -17.13
C LEU A 171 -5.88 -11.32 -17.12
N THR A 172 -4.97 -11.77 -17.98
CA THR A 172 -4.70 -13.21 -18.18
C THR A 172 -4.01 -13.89 -17.00
N ASN A 173 -3.47 -13.11 -16.06
CA ASN A 173 -2.80 -13.61 -14.86
C ASN A 173 -3.71 -13.57 -13.62
N LEU A 174 -4.96 -13.10 -13.74
CA LEU A 174 -5.87 -13.00 -12.61
C LEU A 174 -6.27 -14.40 -12.11
N GLU A 175 -6.04 -14.65 -10.83
CA GLU A 175 -6.26 -15.93 -10.14
C GLU A 175 -7.40 -15.84 -9.12
N ASP A 176 -7.45 -14.76 -8.33
CA ASP A 176 -8.42 -14.54 -7.25
C ASP A 176 -9.11 -13.16 -7.32
#